data_AF-K3WT10-F1
#
_entry.id   AF-K3WT10-F1
#
_cell.length_a   1.000
_cell.length_b   1.000
_cell.length_c   1.000
_cell.angle_alpha   90.00
_cell.angle_beta   90.00
_cell.angle_gamma   90.00
#
_symmetry.space_group_name_H-M   'P 1'
#
loop_
_entity.id
_entity.type
_entity.pdbx_description
1 polymer ?
#
loop_
_entity_poly.entity_id
_entity_poly.type
_entity_poly.pdbx_seq_one_letter_code
_entity_poly.pdbx_strand_id
1 'polypeptide(L)'
;MYPALWMLVLPLFAGIKLYLGGFWTKTPIVQVAPESNSATEIGSVAESTSSNEEPIRSAGDLKVPEHFNGEDYFAMAVALFIIPIGLAMYPALWLLTLPNFMAVKMYLVSFPRPLKMIPRTSNFYAFVDFQFVAALPAMLLIAVYWVYLLLLIAPSTLLFSIVTGRIANFSSNWELLKDTRHATGFTWNGIVVGLMGAMDRQGLYEFMFYFPSTVVAVPVIKYLFTCNPLIHKLSTKHANQWTVPLELTDDQTVASALQSMTYTTHVESDRAQIDEHEFSAHYPVIPPSASPAPTSVVGVQFTTVIVNFTKTTRNNAETGLRSELGKRGIYVVELMFWNPCHMVTGYVEVNVQHDGGVEHPMWCFTGENYWGNRFYKNIDNLFWRYAPQCGGYFKTHGDADIDVSR
;
A
#
# COMPACT_ATOMS: atom_id res chain seq x y z
N MET A 1 -27.10 17.25 17.82
CA MET A 1 -27.39 15.89 18.32
C MET A 1 -26.97 14.87 17.26
N TYR A 2 -25.92 14.11 17.58
CA TYR A 2 -25.26 12.98 16.90
C TYR A 2 -25.52 12.63 15.42
N PRO A 3 -24.67 13.12 14.48
CA PRO A 3 -24.38 12.45 13.20
C PRO A 3 -23.15 11.51 13.27
N ALA A 4 -22.36 11.55 14.36
CA ALA A 4 -21.08 10.83 14.46
C ALA A 4 -21.22 9.30 14.61
N LEU A 5 -22.34 8.81 15.13
CA LEU A 5 -22.56 7.37 15.34
C LEU A 5 -22.91 6.63 14.03
N TRP A 6 -23.48 7.33 13.05
CA TRP A 6 -23.85 6.74 11.75
C TRP A 6 -22.66 6.55 10.81
N MET A 7 -21.58 7.31 10.98
CA MET A 7 -20.37 7.18 10.14
C MET A 7 -19.48 5.98 10.52
N LEU A 8 -19.65 5.40 11.71
CA LEU A 8 -18.87 4.23 12.18
C LEU A 8 -19.48 2.89 11.74
N VAL A 9 -20.77 2.86 11.36
CA VAL A 9 -21.49 1.63 10.99
C VAL A 9 -21.51 1.42 9.46
N LEU A 10 -21.43 2.49 8.67
CA LEU A 10 -21.50 2.43 7.20
C LEU A 10 -20.40 1.60 6.50
N PRO A 11 -19.15 1.50 6.99
CA PRO A 11 -18.14 0.65 6.34
C PRO A 11 -18.45 -0.86 6.45
N LEU A 12 -19.17 -1.28 7.49
CA LEU A 12 -19.58 -2.67 7.72
C LEU A 12 -20.69 -3.14 6.76
N PHE A 13 -21.46 -2.22 6.18
CA PHE A 13 -22.54 -2.53 5.23
C PHE A 13 -22.25 -2.14 3.77
N ALA A 14 -21.22 -1.32 3.51
CA ALA A 14 -20.78 -1.02 2.15
C ALA A 14 -20.27 -2.27 1.41
N GLY A 15 -19.75 -3.28 2.14
CA GLY A 15 -19.36 -4.57 1.58
C GLY A 15 -20.52 -5.51 1.18
N ILE A 16 -21.75 -5.23 1.61
CA ILE A 16 -22.96 -6.02 1.26
C ILE A 16 -23.74 -5.37 0.11
N LYS A 17 -23.39 -4.14 -0.30
CA LYS A 17 -24.10 -3.38 -1.36
C LYS A 17 -23.78 -3.81 -2.80
N LEU A 18 -23.00 -4.86 -3.01
CA LEU A 18 -22.73 -5.42 -4.34
C LEU A 18 -23.60 -6.65 -4.59
N TYR A 19 -24.88 -6.44 -4.95
CA TYR A 19 -25.61 -7.34 -5.88
C TYR A 19 -26.95 -6.80 -6.41
N LEU A 20 -27.32 -5.53 -6.24
CA LEU A 20 -28.56 -5.00 -6.82
C LEU A 20 -28.36 -3.62 -7.44
N GLY A 21 -28.38 -3.58 -8.79
CA GLY A 21 -28.92 -2.49 -9.61
C GLY A 21 -28.13 -1.18 -9.66
N GLY A 22 -27.59 -0.86 -10.85
CA GLY A 22 -27.00 0.44 -11.14
C GLY A 22 -28.02 1.58 -11.20
N PHE A 23 -27.55 2.81 -10.92
CA PHE A 23 -27.85 4.09 -11.59
C PHE A 23 -27.26 5.25 -10.75
N TRP A 24 -26.44 6.11 -11.37
CA TRP A 24 -25.84 7.39 -10.92
C TRP A 24 -24.87 7.31 -9.71
N THR A 25 -23.65 7.88 -9.76
CA THR A 25 -23.33 9.30 -9.96
C THR A 25 -21.98 9.51 -10.65
N LYS A 26 -21.88 10.61 -11.42
CA LYS A 26 -20.63 11.15 -11.96
C LYS A 26 -19.72 11.62 -10.81
N THR A 27 -18.49 11.12 -10.74
CA THR A 27 -17.42 11.76 -9.97
C THR A 27 -16.94 13.00 -10.72
N PRO A 28 -16.83 14.17 -10.08
CA PRO A 28 -16.21 15.34 -10.70
C PRO A 28 -14.68 15.16 -10.72
N ILE A 29 -14.08 15.49 -11.86
CA ILE A 29 -12.64 15.71 -11.99
C ILE A 29 -12.32 16.99 -11.21
N VAL A 30 -11.57 16.87 -10.12
CA VAL A 30 -11.02 18.03 -9.40
C VAL A 30 -9.68 18.36 -10.04
N GLN A 31 -9.64 19.42 -10.84
CA GLN A 31 -8.40 20.10 -11.16
C GLN A 31 -7.95 20.88 -9.91
N VAL A 32 -6.81 20.49 -9.35
CA VAL A 32 -6.13 21.29 -8.34
C VAL A 32 -5.42 22.42 -9.08
N ALA A 33 -5.86 23.66 -8.86
CA ALA A 33 -5.21 24.85 -9.38
C ALA A 33 -3.90 25.09 -8.61
N PRO A 34 -2.79 25.45 -9.27
CA PRO A 34 -1.61 25.94 -8.57
C PRO A 34 -1.90 27.36 -8.08
N GLU A 35 -1.66 27.61 -6.79
CA GLU A 35 -1.72 28.95 -6.22
C GLU A 35 -0.71 29.88 -6.90
N SER A 36 -1.21 31.05 -7.29
CA SER A 36 -0.48 32.12 -7.95
C SER A 36 0.40 32.87 -6.96
N ASN A 37 1.72 32.78 -7.10
CA ASN A 37 2.64 33.75 -6.51
C ASN A 37 2.95 34.85 -7.53
N SER A 38 2.63 36.07 -7.15
CA SER A 38 2.74 37.30 -7.93
C SER A 38 4.18 37.66 -8.26
N ALA A 39 4.43 37.90 -9.55
CA ALA A 39 5.70 38.37 -10.09
C ALA A 39 5.81 39.91 -10.10
N THR A 40 6.92 40.40 -9.60
CA THR A 40 7.64 41.65 -9.94
C THR A 40 9.03 41.46 -9.29
N GLU A 41 10.20 41.61 -9.92
CA GLU A 41 10.65 42.46 -11.02
C GLU A 41 11.87 41.83 -11.70
N ILE A 42 12.12 42.28 -12.94
CA ILE A 42 13.19 41.87 -13.86
C ILE A 42 14.55 42.41 -13.39
N GLY A 43 15.59 41.57 -13.40
CA GLY A 43 16.97 42.04 -13.18
C GLY A 43 18.05 41.00 -13.47
N SER A 44 18.76 41.23 -14.57
CA SER A 44 20.11 40.73 -14.93
C SER A 44 20.34 39.22 -15.05
N VAL A 45 20.57 38.84 -16.32
CA VAL A 45 21.37 37.69 -16.77
C VAL A 45 22.70 37.68 -16.02
N ALA A 46 22.88 36.71 -15.14
CA ALA A 46 24.17 36.32 -14.59
C ALA A 46 24.40 34.85 -14.95
N GLU A 47 25.50 34.59 -15.65
CA GLU A 47 26.01 33.27 -15.97
C GLU A 47 26.04 32.41 -14.70
N SER A 48 25.18 31.38 -14.66
CA SER A 48 25.25 30.34 -13.65
C SER A 48 26.52 29.53 -13.88
N THR A 49 27.55 29.85 -13.12
CA THR A 49 28.61 28.90 -12.76
C THR A 49 27.97 27.56 -12.40
N SER A 50 28.35 26.53 -13.16
CA SER A 50 28.04 25.13 -12.89
C SER A 50 28.61 24.73 -11.53
N SER A 51 27.83 24.88 -10.47
CA SER A 51 28.06 24.12 -9.25
C SER A 51 27.59 22.70 -9.52
N ASN A 52 28.54 21.77 -9.57
CA ASN A 52 28.33 20.33 -9.41
C ASN A 52 27.84 20.05 -7.98
N GLU A 53 26.74 20.66 -7.56
CA GLU A 53 26.00 20.18 -6.39
C GLU A 53 25.20 18.98 -6.88
N GLU A 54 25.70 17.78 -6.60
CA GLU A 54 24.88 16.58 -6.70
C GLU A 54 23.55 16.88 -5.99
N PRO A 55 22.39 16.62 -6.62
CA PRO A 55 21.11 16.86 -5.97
C PRO A 55 21.14 16.12 -4.63
N ILE A 56 21.05 16.89 -3.53
CA ILE A 56 21.19 16.36 -2.18
C ILE A 56 20.05 15.36 -1.97
N ARG A 57 20.36 14.08 -2.09
CA ARG A 57 19.45 12.98 -1.80
C ARG A 57 19.07 13.08 -0.31
N SER A 58 17.86 13.57 -0.04
CA SER A 58 17.34 13.75 1.32
C SER A 58 16.52 12.53 1.73
N ALA A 59 16.85 11.92 2.86
CA ALA A 59 16.08 10.81 3.45
C ALA A 59 14.67 11.23 3.93
N GLY A 60 14.33 12.52 3.83
CA GLY A 60 13.06 13.09 4.28
C GLY A 60 13.12 13.65 5.70
N ASP A 61 11.96 13.95 6.28
CA ASP A 61 11.81 14.59 7.59
C ASP A 61 11.34 13.60 8.69
N LEU A 62 11.31 12.30 8.37
CA LEU A 62 10.97 11.23 9.31
C LEU A 62 12.00 11.12 10.44
N LYS A 63 11.59 11.46 11.66
CA LYS A 63 12.41 11.35 12.87
C LYS A 63 11.67 10.49 13.91
N VAL A 64 12.37 9.49 14.46
CA VAL A 64 11.85 8.69 15.57
C VAL A 64 12.18 9.42 16.87
N PRO A 65 11.17 9.78 17.69
CA PRO A 65 11.41 10.33 19.03
C PRO A 65 12.33 9.42 19.86
N GLU A 66 13.04 9.97 20.84
CA GLU A 66 13.95 9.17 21.69
C GLU A 66 13.21 8.41 22.80
N HIS A 67 11.97 8.83 23.12
CA HIS A 67 11.23 8.34 24.27
C HIS A 67 9.75 8.12 23.93
N PHE A 68 9.12 7.22 24.69
CA PHE A 68 7.66 7.02 24.64
C PHE A 68 6.91 8.20 25.23
N ASN A 69 5.80 8.58 24.60
CA ASN A 69 4.89 9.59 25.12
C ASN A 69 3.61 8.95 25.69
N GLY A 70 2.69 9.77 26.22
CA GLY A 70 1.42 9.28 26.78
C GLY A 70 0.53 8.52 25.79
N GLU A 71 0.62 8.84 24.50
CA GLU A 71 -0.12 8.13 23.44
C GLU A 71 0.45 6.72 23.24
N ASP A 72 1.78 6.58 23.29
CA ASP A 72 2.44 5.27 23.21
C ASP A 72 2.06 4.38 24.40
N TYR A 73 2.06 4.91 25.63
CA TYR A 73 1.66 4.13 26.82
C TYR A 73 0.20 3.70 26.77
N PHE A 74 -0.69 4.61 26.35
CA PHE A 74 -2.11 4.29 26.15
C PHE A 74 -2.30 3.21 25.09
N ALA A 75 -1.64 3.35 23.93
CA ALA A 75 -1.69 2.38 22.85
C ALA A 75 -1.17 0.99 23.29
N MET A 76 -0.04 0.94 24.00
CA MET A 76 0.48 -0.31 24.58
C MET A 76 -0.51 -0.94 25.57
N ALA A 77 -1.14 -0.14 26.44
CA ALA A 77 -2.12 -0.63 27.40
C ALA A 77 -3.36 -1.24 26.71
N VAL A 78 -3.89 -0.59 25.66
CA VAL A 78 -5.00 -1.14 24.87
C VAL A 78 -4.56 -2.42 24.13
N ALA A 79 -3.34 -2.46 23.61
CA ALA A 79 -2.81 -3.63 22.92
C ALA A 79 -2.73 -4.87 23.82
N LEU A 80 -2.53 -4.73 25.14
CA LEU A 80 -2.55 -5.87 26.08
C LEU A 80 -3.87 -6.66 26.05
N PHE A 81 -4.99 -6.01 25.75
CA PHE A 81 -6.29 -6.68 25.62
C PHE A 81 -6.48 -7.33 24.24
N ILE A 82 -5.83 -6.78 23.21
CA ILE A 82 -5.92 -7.25 21.83
C ILE A 82 -5.03 -8.48 21.61
N ILE A 83 -3.80 -8.47 22.16
CA ILE A 83 -2.77 -9.47 21.88
C ILE A 83 -3.25 -10.91 22.13
N PRO A 84 -3.90 -11.27 23.26
CA PRO A 84 -4.33 -12.65 23.48
C PRO A 84 -5.31 -13.17 22.42
N ILE A 85 -6.27 -12.33 22.02
CA ILE A 85 -7.24 -12.66 20.98
C ILE A 85 -6.55 -12.70 19.61
N GLY A 86 -5.69 -11.72 19.34
CA GLY A 86 -4.90 -11.66 18.12
C GLY A 86 -4.04 -12.92 17.93
N LEU A 87 -3.35 -13.39 18.97
CA LEU A 87 -2.56 -14.62 18.92
C LEU A 87 -3.42 -15.86 18.62
N ALA A 88 -4.63 -15.93 19.18
CA ALA A 88 -5.57 -17.02 18.88
C ALA A 88 -6.09 -16.98 17.43
N MET A 89 -6.13 -15.79 16.81
CA MET A 89 -6.57 -15.64 15.41
C MET A 89 -5.58 -16.24 14.41
N TYR A 90 -4.27 -16.23 14.67
CA TYR A 90 -3.27 -16.77 13.73
C TYR A 90 -3.51 -18.24 13.35
N PRO A 91 -3.56 -19.20 14.28
CA PRO A 91 -3.80 -20.60 13.92
C PRO A 91 -5.19 -20.84 13.31
N ALA A 92 -6.20 -20.09 13.75
CA ALA A 92 -7.54 -20.17 13.15
C ALA A 92 -7.52 -19.71 11.69
N LEU A 93 -6.85 -18.59 11.39
CA LEU A 93 -6.72 -18.08 10.04
C LEU A 93 -5.88 -19.01 9.17
N TRP A 94 -4.75 -19.52 9.64
CA TRP A 94 -3.96 -20.51 8.90
C TRP A 94 -4.82 -21.70 8.46
N LEU A 95 -5.62 -22.26 9.37
CA LEU A 95 -6.50 -23.39 9.06
C LEU A 95 -7.59 -23.02 8.04
N LEU A 96 -8.22 -21.85 8.19
CA LEU A 96 -9.33 -21.43 7.32
C LEU A 96 -8.88 -20.93 5.95
N THR A 97 -7.67 -20.37 5.83
CA THR A 97 -7.17 -19.82 4.56
C THR A 97 -6.35 -20.83 3.76
N LEU A 98 -5.77 -21.86 4.40
CA LEU A 98 -4.94 -22.87 3.72
C LEU A 98 -5.63 -23.50 2.50
N PRO A 99 -6.89 -23.99 2.57
CA PRO A 99 -7.55 -24.60 1.41
C PRO A 99 -7.70 -23.61 0.24
N ASN A 100 -8.02 -22.35 0.55
CA ASN A 100 -8.16 -21.29 -0.46
C ASN A 100 -6.82 -21.01 -1.15
N PHE A 101 -5.75 -20.80 -0.37
CA PHE A 101 -4.42 -20.52 -0.93
C PHE A 101 -3.85 -21.71 -1.71
N MET A 102 -4.08 -22.95 -1.25
CA MET A 102 -3.73 -24.15 -2.02
C MET A 102 -4.48 -24.19 -3.36
N ALA A 103 -5.78 -23.91 -3.36
CA ALA A 103 -6.57 -23.87 -4.58
C ALA A 103 -6.11 -22.77 -5.56
N VAL A 104 -5.72 -21.59 -5.07
CA VAL A 104 -5.10 -20.55 -5.90
C VAL A 104 -3.76 -21.01 -6.47
N LYS A 105 -2.90 -21.65 -5.67
CA LYS A 105 -1.62 -22.17 -6.17
C LYS A 105 -1.83 -23.26 -7.21
N MET A 106 -2.77 -24.19 -6.99
CA MET A 106 -3.11 -25.23 -7.97
C MET A 106 -3.66 -24.63 -9.28
N TYR A 107 -4.50 -23.59 -9.19
CA TYR A 107 -4.99 -22.88 -10.37
C TYR A 107 -3.82 -22.28 -11.17
N LEU A 108 -2.86 -21.65 -10.49
CA LEU A 108 -1.68 -21.05 -11.13
C LEU A 108 -0.75 -22.05 -11.83
N VAL A 109 -0.63 -23.27 -11.32
CA VAL A 109 0.23 -24.32 -11.92
C VAL A 109 -0.19 -24.64 -13.35
N SER A 110 -1.44 -24.39 -13.72
CA SER A 110 -1.94 -24.65 -15.08
C SER A 110 -1.48 -23.65 -16.15
N PHE A 111 -0.84 -22.54 -15.76
CA PHE A 111 -0.41 -21.49 -16.69
C PHE A 111 1.07 -21.62 -17.06
N PRO A 112 1.46 -21.17 -18.28
CA PRO A 112 2.86 -21.09 -18.66
C PRO A 112 3.63 -20.10 -17.79
N ARG A 113 4.94 -20.26 -17.72
CA ARG A 113 5.87 -19.34 -17.06
C ARG A 113 6.87 -18.82 -18.09
N PRO A 114 7.11 -17.50 -18.18
CA PRO A 114 6.49 -16.44 -17.39
C PRO A 114 5.06 -16.10 -17.86
N LEU A 115 4.22 -15.60 -16.96
CA LEU A 115 2.88 -15.10 -17.27
C LEU A 115 2.75 -13.65 -16.85
N LYS A 116 2.61 -12.74 -17.82
CA LYS A 116 2.41 -11.31 -17.55
C LYS A 116 1.08 -11.02 -16.84
N MET A 117 -0.01 -11.67 -17.26
CA MET A 117 -1.35 -11.39 -16.76
C MET A 117 -2.24 -12.64 -16.82
N ILE A 118 -3.05 -12.86 -15.78
CA ILE A 118 -4.07 -13.92 -15.77
C ILE A 118 -5.23 -13.57 -16.73
N PRO A 119 -5.55 -14.46 -17.71
CA PRO A 119 -6.69 -14.27 -18.60
C PRO A 119 -8.04 -14.22 -17.85
N ARG A 120 -8.87 -13.22 -18.16
CA ARG A 120 -10.21 -13.03 -17.55
C ARG A 120 -11.30 -13.81 -18.28
N THR A 121 -11.17 -15.13 -18.31
CA THR A 121 -12.14 -16.03 -18.95
C THR A 121 -13.30 -16.39 -18.02
N SER A 122 -14.36 -16.98 -18.55
CA SER A 122 -15.47 -17.51 -17.72
C SER A 122 -14.99 -18.50 -16.65
N ASN A 123 -13.97 -19.31 -16.97
CA ASN A 123 -13.37 -20.25 -16.02
C ASN A 123 -12.67 -19.53 -14.87
N PHE A 124 -12.01 -18.40 -15.15
CA PHE A 124 -11.41 -17.57 -14.11
C PHE A 124 -12.48 -17.00 -13.18
N TYR A 125 -13.59 -16.48 -13.71
CA TYR A 125 -14.67 -15.94 -12.87
C TYR A 125 -15.34 -17.03 -12.03
N ALA A 126 -15.61 -18.21 -12.60
CA ALA A 126 -16.10 -19.35 -11.84
C ALA A 126 -15.14 -19.76 -10.70
N PHE A 127 -13.83 -19.72 -10.95
CA PHE A 127 -12.82 -19.96 -9.92
C PHE A 127 -12.84 -18.88 -8.82
N VAL A 128 -12.96 -17.60 -9.19
CA VAL A 128 -13.07 -16.49 -8.24
C VAL A 128 -14.31 -16.60 -7.35
N ASP A 129 -15.45 -16.98 -7.92
CA ASP A 129 -16.70 -17.20 -7.17
C ASP A 129 -16.56 -18.37 -6.20
N PHE A 130 -15.93 -19.47 -6.64
CA PHE A 130 -15.58 -20.58 -5.76
C PHE A 130 -14.68 -20.13 -4.60
N GLN A 131 -13.61 -19.37 -4.90
CA GLN A 131 -12.72 -18.81 -3.88
C GLN A 131 -13.47 -17.91 -2.89
N PHE A 132 -14.42 -17.10 -3.37
CA PHE A 132 -15.20 -16.22 -2.51
C PHE A 132 -15.99 -17.03 -1.48
N VAL A 133 -16.75 -18.02 -1.96
CA VAL A 133 -17.57 -18.89 -1.11
C VAL A 133 -16.70 -19.65 -0.11
N ALA A 134 -15.58 -20.22 -0.56
CA ALA A 134 -14.66 -20.96 0.29
C ALA A 134 -13.93 -20.06 1.30
N ALA A 135 -13.79 -18.76 1.04
CA ALA A 135 -13.20 -17.79 1.96
C ALA A 135 -14.19 -17.21 2.99
N LEU A 136 -15.51 -17.42 2.83
CA LEU A 136 -16.53 -16.86 3.74
C LEU A 136 -16.28 -17.14 5.23
N PRO A 137 -15.87 -18.35 5.67
CA PRO A 137 -15.58 -18.60 7.08
C PRO A 137 -14.43 -17.72 7.62
N ALA A 138 -13.34 -17.57 6.85
CA ALA A 138 -12.23 -16.72 7.22
C ALA A 138 -12.64 -15.24 7.23
N MET A 139 -13.38 -14.79 6.20
CA MET A 139 -13.88 -13.41 6.12
C MET A 139 -14.81 -13.07 7.28
N LEU A 140 -15.69 -13.98 7.69
CA LEU A 140 -16.57 -13.78 8.84
C LEU A 140 -15.76 -13.66 10.14
N LEU A 141 -14.77 -14.53 10.35
CA LEU A 141 -13.89 -14.46 11.52
C LEU A 141 -13.13 -13.12 11.57
N ILE A 142 -12.58 -12.68 10.43
CA ILE A 142 -11.90 -11.39 10.31
C ILE A 142 -12.87 -10.24 10.62
N ALA A 143 -14.10 -10.28 10.08
CA ALA A 143 -15.09 -9.25 10.32
C ALA A 143 -15.46 -9.14 11.81
N VAL A 144 -15.67 -10.28 12.48
CA VAL A 144 -15.93 -10.31 13.93
C VAL A 144 -14.76 -9.72 14.72
N TYR A 145 -13.52 -10.10 14.37
CA TYR A 145 -12.33 -9.55 15.01
C TYR A 145 -12.19 -8.04 14.78
N TRP A 146 -12.48 -7.53 13.57
CA TRP A 146 -12.45 -6.09 13.30
C TRP A 146 -13.55 -5.32 14.02
N VAL A 147 -14.74 -5.90 14.18
CA VAL A 147 -15.79 -5.33 15.03
C VAL A 147 -15.31 -5.25 16.47
N TYR A 148 -14.67 -6.30 16.99
CA TYR A 148 -14.04 -6.28 18.30
C TYR A 148 -12.99 -5.17 18.43
N LEU A 149 -12.08 -5.03 17.45
CA LEU A 149 -11.09 -3.95 17.43
C LEU A 149 -11.75 -2.57 17.44
N LEU A 150 -12.78 -2.36 16.61
CA LEU A 150 -13.52 -1.11 16.55
C LEU A 150 -14.16 -0.76 17.89
N LEU A 151 -14.85 -1.73 18.51
CA LEU A 151 -15.53 -1.58 19.80
C LEU A 151 -14.56 -1.39 20.97
N LEU A 152 -13.31 -1.81 20.85
CA LEU A 152 -12.29 -1.57 21.86
C LEU A 152 -11.54 -0.25 21.63
N ILE A 153 -11.01 -0.04 20.42
CA ILE A 153 -10.15 1.09 20.07
C ILE A 153 -10.95 2.39 20.04
N ALA A 154 -12.12 2.44 19.38
CA ALA A 154 -12.86 3.70 19.23
C ALA A 154 -13.30 4.34 20.56
N PRO A 155 -13.97 3.63 21.49
CA PRO A 155 -14.38 4.25 22.75
C PRO A 155 -13.20 4.53 23.68
N SER A 156 -12.18 3.67 23.73
CA SER A 156 -11.00 3.91 24.58
C SER A 156 -10.22 5.14 24.11
N THR A 157 -10.01 5.28 22.79
CA THR A 157 -9.32 6.43 22.20
C THR A 157 -10.11 7.72 22.37
N LEU A 158 -11.44 7.67 22.23
CA LEU A 158 -12.31 8.82 22.50
C LEU A 158 -12.22 9.25 23.96
N LEU A 159 -12.31 8.32 24.91
CA LEU A 159 -12.21 8.62 26.33
C LEU A 159 -10.85 9.22 26.67
N PHE A 160 -9.76 8.61 26.20
CA PHE A 160 -8.41 9.14 26.37
C PHE A 160 -8.28 10.55 25.80
N SER A 161 -8.82 10.77 24.59
CA SER A 161 -8.79 12.06 23.90
C SER A 161 -9.54 13.16 24.66
N ILE A 162 -10.67 12.84 25.29
CA ILE A 162 -11.43 13.77 26.13
C ILE A 162 -10.65 14.09 27.41
N VAL A 163 -10.19 13.07 28.13
CA VAL A 163 -9.49 13.24 29.43
C VAL A 163 -8.19 14.03 29.27
N THR A 164 -7.49 13.85 28.15
CA THR A 164 -6.22 14.54 27.87
C THR A 164 -6.38 15.84 27.08
N GLY A 165 -7.61 16.24 26.73
CA GLY A 165 -7.89 17.45 25.93
C GLY A 165 -7.49 17.35 24.45
N ARG A 166 -7.04 16.19 23.98
CA ARG A 166 -6.55 15.96 22.61
C ARG A 166 -7.66 15.93 21.56
N ILE A 167 -8.91 15.88 21.99
CA ILE A 167 -10.07 15.92 21.11
C ILE A 167 -10.08 17.20 20.24
N ALA A 168 -9.41 18.26 20.70
CA ALA A 168 -9.20 19.49 19.94
C ALA A 168 -8.45 19.26 18.60
N ASN A 169 -7.59 18.24 18.51
CA ASN A 169 -6.84 17.91 17.28
C ASN A 169 -7.69 17.18 16.24
N PHE A 170 -8.87 16.66 16.62
CA PHE A 170 -9.64 15.78 15.75
C PHE A 170 -10.01 16.46 14.42
N SER A 171 -10.46 17.72 14.47
CA SER A 171 -10.89 18.45 13.28
C SER A 171 -9.76 18.65 12.27
N SER A 172 -8.58 19.07 12.73
CA SER A 172 -7.41 19.28 11.85
C SER A 172 -6.88 17.96 11.30
N ASN A 173 -6.80 16.92 12.14
CA ASN A 173 -6.42 15.57 11.70
C ASN A 173 -7.39 15.01 10.65
N TRP A 174 -8.69 15.23 10.84
CA TRP A 174 -9.72 14.71 9.93
C TRP A 174 -9.71 15.41 8.57
N GLU A 175 -9.40 16.71 8.54
CA GLU A 175 -9.18 17.43 7.29
C GLU A 175 -7.89 16.97 6.60
N LEU A 176 -6.79 16.78 7.34
CA LEU A 176 -5.53 16.25 6.80
C LEU A 176 -5.72 14.90 6.08
N LEU A 177 -6.61 14.05 6.61
CA LEU A 177 -6.87 12.72 6.04
C LEU A 177 -7.88 12.73 4.89
N LYS A 178 -8.51 13.86 4.54
CA LYS A 178 -9.67 13.94 3.64
C LYS A 178 -9.53 13.14 2.36
N ASP A 179 -8.41 13.25 1.67
CA ASP A 179 -8.20 12.60 0.37
C ASP A 179 -7.93 11.09 0.50
N THR A 180 -7.59 10.60 1.70
CA THR A 180 -7.37 9.17 1.97
C THR A 180 -8.58 8.48 2.62
N ARG A 181 -9.64 9.23 2.95
CA ARG A 181 -10.86 8.72 3.62
C ARG A 181 -11.90 8.14 2.66
N HIS A 182 -11.55 7.89 1.40
CA HIS A 182 -12.45 7.20 0.48
C HIS A 182 -12.35 5.67 0.63
N ALA A 183 -13.32 4.94 0.08
CA ALA A 183 -13.32 3.49 0.12
C ALA A 183 -12.22 2.91 -0.79
N THR A 184 -11.66 1.76 -0.42
CA THR A 184 -10.55 1.12 -1.15
C THR A 184 -10.88 0.77 -2.60
N GLY A 185 -12.15 0.52 -2.90
CA GLY A 185 -12.57 0.01 -4.21
C GLY A 185 -12.05 -1.40 -4.49
N PHE A 186 -11.55 -2.11 -3.47
CA PHE A 186 -11.06 -3.48 -3.64
C PHE A 186 -12.20 -4.39 -4.06
N THR A 187 -11.94 -5.17 -5.11
CA THR A 187 -12.84 -6.22 -5.57
C THR A 187 -12.25 -7.56 -5.20
N TRP A 188 -13.10 -8.57 -4.96
CA TRP A 188 -12.63 -9.91 -4.69
C TRP A 188 -11.78 -10.48 -5.82
N ASN A 189 -12.16 -10.23 -7.08
CA ASN A 189 -11.35 -10.53 -8.26
C ASN A 189 -9.96 -9.89 -8.16
N GLY A 190 -9.88 -8.59 -7.86
CA GLY A 190 -8.60 -7.89 -7.69
C GLY A 190 -7.73 -8.51 -6.60
N ILE A 191 -8.33 -8.85 -5.44
CA ILE A 191 -7.61 -9.51 -4.34
C ILE A 191 -7.06 -10.87 -4.78
N VAL A 192 -7.87 -11.74 -5.39
CA VAL A 192 -7.43 -13.07 -5.85
C VAL A 192 -6.23 -12.97 -6.80
N VAL A 193 -6.20 -11.97 -7.65
CA VAL A 193 -5.12 -11.74 -8.63
C VAL A 193 -3.87 -11.23 -7.96
N GLY A 194 -4.02 -10.27 -7.05
CA GLY A 194 -2.92 -9.78 -6.23
C GLY A 194 -2.26 -10.94 -5.46
N LEU A 195 -3.08 -11.79 -4.85
CA LEU A 195 -2.64 -12.98 -4.13
C LEU A 195 -1.91 -13.97 -5.04
N MET A 196 -2.40 -14.18 -6.26
CA MET A 196 -1.78 -15.09 -7.22
C MET A 196 -0.31 -14.75 -7.48
N GLY A 197 -0.02 -13.50 -7.87
CA GLY A 197 1.36 -13.11 -8.12
C GLY A 197 2.21 -13.06 -6.86
N ALA A 198 1.65 -12.61 -5.74
CA ALA A 198 2.37 -12.58 -4.46
C ALA A 198 2.77 -13.99 -3.99
N MET A 199 1.88 -14.99 -4.09
CA MET A 199 2.16 -16.38 -3.72
C MET A 199 3.03 -17.12 -4.74
N ASP A 200 3.04 -16.70 -6.01
CA ASP A 200 4.05 -17.24 -6.92
C ASP A 200 5.43 -16.74 -6.55
N ARG A 201 5.54 -15.45 -6.21
CA ARG A 201 6.80 -14.80 -5.84
C ARG A 201 7.39 -15.34 -4.55
N GLN A 202 6.63 -15.29 -3.44
CA GLN A 202 7.09 -15.62 -2.08
C GLN A 202 6.94 -17.10 -1.71
N GLY A 203 6.26 -17.87 -2.55
CA GLY A 203 5.85 -19.23 -2.20
C GLY A 203 4.64 -19.29 -1.26
N LEU A 204 3.96 -20.43 -1.29
CA LEU A 204 2.70 -20.63 -0.59
C LEU A 204 2.84 -20.61 0.94
N TYR A 205 3.85 -21.30 1.47
CA TYR A 205 4.00 -21.50 2.91
C TYR A 205 4.39 -20.22 3.63
N GLU A 206 5.36 -19.49 3.08
CA GLU A 206 5.77 -18.19 3.61
C GLU A 206 4.61 -17.19 3.53
N PHE A 207 3.93 -17.12 2.38
CA PHE A 207 2.77 -16.25 2.25
C PHE A 207 1.68 -16.57 3.27
N MET A 208 1.33 -17.85 3.42
CA MET A 208 0.33 -18.30 4.39
C MET A 208 0.75 -18.00 5.83
N PHE A 209 2.03 -18.14 6.16
CA PHE A 209 2.55 -17.89 7.50
C PHE A 209 2.32 -16.43 7.91
N TYR A 210 2.61 -15.48 7.01
CA TYR A 210 2.52 -14.04 7.28
C TYR A 210 1.18 -13.40 6.94
N PHE A 211 0.33 -14.04 6.13
CA PHE A 211 -0.97 -13.49 5.74
C PHE A 211 -1.85 -13.05 6.94
N PRO A 212 -1.96 -13.79 8.06
CA PRO A 212 -2.77 -13.34 9.20
C PRO A 212 -2.35 -11.99 9.75
N SER A 213 -1.07 -11.60 9.65
CA SER A 213 -0.60 -10.29 10.11
C SER A 213 -1.31 -9.14 9.40
N THR A 214 -1.67 -9.30 8.12
CA THR A 214 -2.46 -8.34 7.31
C THR A 214 -3.78 -7.94 7.96
N VAL A 215 -4.44 -8.90 8.62
CA VAL A 215 -5.80 -8.72 9.14
C VAL A 215 -5.86 -8.69 10.66
N VAL A 216 -4.81 -9.17 11.33
CA VAL A 216 -4.72 -9.19 12.80
C VAL A 216 -3.89 -8.02 13.33
N ALA A 217 -2.66 -7.86 12.87
CA ALA A 217 -1.70 -6.91 13.42
C ALA A 217 -1.76 -5.55 12.73
N VAL A 218 -1.88 -5.52 11.40
CA VAL A 218 -1.87 -4.29 10.61
C VAL A 218 -2.97 -3.29 11.01
N PRO A 219 -4.24 -3.68 11.23
CA PRO A 219 -5.25 -2.74 11.70
C PRO A 219 -4.92 -2.14 13.07
N VAL A 220 -4.29 -2.93 13.96
CA VAL A 220 -3.89 -2.48 15.30
C VAL A 220 -2.75 -1.48 15.18
N ILE A 221 -1.70 -1.81 14.42
CA ILE A 221 -0.58 -0.89 14.13
C ILE A 221 -1.13 0.42 13.57
N LYS A 222 -2.04 0.35 12.60
CA LYS A 222 -2.60 1.51 11.95
C LYS A 222 -3.44 2.40 12.88
N TYR A 223 -4.49 1.82 13.45
CA TYR A 223 -5.51 2.59 14.16
C TYR A 223 -5.18 2.83 15.63
N LEU A 224 -4.07 2.30 16.14
CA LEU A 224 -3.64 2.53 17.51
C LEU A 224 -2.27 3.23 17.60
N PHE A 225 -1.37 3.03 16.64
CA PHE A 225 0.00 3.54 16.74
C PHE A 225 0.40 4.53 15.64
N THR A 226 -0.11 4.42 14.42
CA THR A 226 0.37 5.25 13.30
C THR A 226 -0.58 6.39 12.96
N CYS A 227 -1.86 6.10 12.74
CA CYS A 227 -2.80 7.01 12.09
C CYS A 227 -4.17 6.98 12.78
N ASN A 228 -4.22 7.39 14.05
CA ASN A 228 -5.45 7.58 14.81
C ASN A 228 -5.73 9.09 15.05
N PRO A 229 -6.79 9.66 14.45
CA PRO A 229 -7.07 11.08 14.51
C PRO A 229 -7.56 11.60 15.87
N LEU A 230 -7.91 10.71 16.81
CA LEU A 230 -8.38 11.09 18.14
C LEU A 230 -7.24 11.23 19.16
N ILE A 231 -6.18 10.43 19.04
CA ILE A 231 -5.10 10.37 20.04
C ILE A 231 -3.84 11.11 19.60
N HIS A 232 -3.48 11.01 18.31
CA HIS A 232 -2.24 11.57 17.79
C HIS A 232 -2.48 12.97 17.24
N LYS A 233 -1.45 13.80 17.28
CA LYS A 233 -1.38 15.01 16.46
C LYS A 233 -0.74 14.62 15.13
N LEU A 234 -1.56 14.42 14.09
CA LEU A 234 -1.09 13.89 12.82
C LEU A 234 -0.38 14.98 12.01
N SER A 235 0.67 14.58 11.31
CA SER A 235 1.36 15.40 10.31
C SER A 235 1.80 14.52 9.16
N THR A 236 1.96 15.12 7.98
CA THR A 236 2.62 14.43 6.86
C THR A 236 4.10 14.31 7.18
N LYS A 237 4.63 13.09 7.09
CA LYS A 237 6.06 12.78 7.14
C LYS A 237 6.47 12.26 5.77
N HIS A 238 7.56 12.83 5.27
CA HIS A 238 8.21 12.43 4.06
C HIS A 238 9.36 11.50 4.41
N ALA A 239 9.41 10.37 3.72
CA ALA A 239 10.57 9.49 3.68
C ALA A 239 10.83 9.18 2.21
N ASN A 240 12.10 9.12 1.84
CA ASN A 240 12.45 8.86 0.46
C ASN A 240 13.53 7.79 0.39
N GLN A 241 13.34 6.88 -0.55
CA GLN A 241 14.17 5.71 -0.75
C GLN A 241 14.59 5.69 -2.21
N TRP A 242 15.85 5.34 -2.48
CA TRP A 242 16.34 5.31 -3.85
C TRP A 242 17.43 4.27 -4.03
N THR A 243 17.59 3.80 -5.26
CA THR A 243 18.70 2.93 -5.67
C THR A 243 19.96 3.76 -5.96
N VAL A 244 21.10 3.09 -6.05
CA VAL A 244 22.20 3.58 -6.90
C VAL A 244 21.76 3.53 -8.37
N PRO A 245 22.30 4.38 -9.25
CA PRO A 245 22.08 4.29 -10.69
C PRO A 245 22.23 2.85 -11.20
N LEU A 246 21.25 2.36 -11.98
CA LEU A 246 21.22 0.96 -12.39
C LEU A 246 22.08 0.66 -13.64
N GLU A 247 22.67 1.70 -14.24
CA GLU A 247 23.40 1.65 -15.52
C GLU A 247 22.51 1.19 -16.69
N LEU A 248 21.23 1.52 -16.63
CA LEU A 248 20.21 1.20 -17.63
C LEU A 248 19.63 2.49 -18.23
N THR A 249 19.05 2.41 -19.42
CA THR A 249 18.21 3.50 -19.90
C THR A 249 16.93 3.61 -19.05
N ASP A 250 16.25 4.76 -19.11
CA ASP A 250 14.96 4.94 -18.43
C ASP A 250 13.94 3.87 -18.84
N ASP A 251 13.84 3.58 -20.14
CA ASP A 251 12.87 2.60 -20.65
C ASP A 251 13.19 1.18 -20.15
N GLN A 252 14.47 0.83 -20.10
CA GLN A 252 14.95 -0.44 -19.55
C GLN A 252 14.67 -0.55 -18.05
N THR A 253 14.88 0.55 -17.31
CA THR A 253 14.56 0.62 -15.88
C THR A 253 13.07 0.44 -15.63
N VAL A 254 12.22 1.15 -16.39
CA VAL A 254 10.76 1.00 -16.30
C VAL A 254 10.33 -0.41 -16.67
N ALA A 255 10.87 -0.98 -17.75
CA ALA A 255 10.56 -2.34 -18.18
C ALA A 255 10.93 -3.36 -17.09
N SER A 256 12.13 -3.27 -16.50
CA SER A 256 12.56 -4.12 -15.38
C SER A 256 11.64 -4.01 -14.17
N ALA A 257 11.32 -2.78 -13.78
CA ALA A 257 10.43 -2.49 -12.66
C ALA A 257 9.04 -3.09 -12.89
N LEU A 258 8.47 -2.92 -14.09
CA LEU A 258 7.20 -3.52 -14.48
C LEU A 258 7.28 -5.04 -14.49
N GLN A 259 8.31 -5.64 -15.08
CA GLN A 259 8.43 -7.10 -15.10
C GLN A 259 8.46 -7.69 -13.69
N SER A 260 9.31 -7.12 -12.83
CA SER A 260 9.50 -7.59 -11.46
C SER A 260 8.29 -7.36 -10.56
N MET A 261 7.50 -6.29 -10.77
CA MET A 261 6.33 -5.99 -9.93
C MET A 261 5.02 -6.54 -10.48
N THR A 262 4.89 -6.77 -11.79
CA THR A 262 3.56 -6.89 -12.39
C THR A 262 3.25 -8.27 -12.95
N TYR A 263 4.28 -9.04 -13.32
CA TYR A 263 4.07 -10.38 -13.87
C TYR A 263 3.42 -11.27 -12.80
N THR A 264 2.43 -12.05 -13.22
CA THR A 264 1.73 -12.97 -12.32
C THR A 264 2.58 -14.20 -12.00
N THR A 265 3.37 -14.69 -12.97
CA THR A 265 4.34 -15.76 -12.72
C THR A 265 5.67 -15.44 -13.38
N HIS A 266 6.74 -15.88 -12.74
CA HIS A 266 8.11 -15.74 -13.21
C HIS A 266 8.70 -17.09 -13.60
N VAL A 267 9.77 -17.10 -14.40
CA VAL A 267 10.60 -18.30 -14.55
C VAL A 267 11.35 -18.57 -13.25
N GLU A 268 11.75 -19.82 -13.00
CA GLU A 268 12.25 -20.22 -11.68
C GLU A 268 13.56 -19.52 -11.28
N SER A 269 14.46 -19.28 -12.24
CA SER A 269 15.70 -18.52 -12.03
C SER A 269 15.44 -17.11 -11.52
N ASP A 270 14.45 -16.46 -12.12
CA ASP A 270 14.05 -15.08 -11.85
C ASP A 270 13.38 -14.99 -10.50
N ARG A 271 12.47 -15.95 -10.24
CA ARG A 271 11.80 -16.07 -8.97
C ARG A 271 12.80 -16.20 -7.84
N ALA A 272 13.83 -17.05 -7.96
CA ALA A 272 14.84 -17.23 -6.92
C ALA A 272 15.57 -15.92 -6.57
N GLN A 273 15.92 -15.11 -7.57
CA GLN A 273 16.52 -13.78 -7.32
C GLN A 273 15.54 -12.85 -6.60
N ILE A 274 14.29 -12.89 -7.03
CA ILE A 274 13.21 -12.01 -6.60
C ILE A 274 12.64 -12.39 -5.21
N ASP A 275 12.77 -13.65 -4.80
CA ASP A 275 12.24 -14.22 -3.55
C ASP A 275 13.07 -13.80 -2.33
N GLU A 276 14.39 -13.62 -2.49
CA GLU A 276 15.31 -13.17 -1.42
C GLU A 276 15.11 -11.70 -0.99
N HIS A 277 14.08 -11.04 -1.52
CA HIS A 277 13.84 -9.63 -1.31
C HIS A 277 13.10 -9.39 0.01
N GLU A 278 13.64 -8.53 0.89
CA GLU A 278 13.01 -8.21 2.18
C GLU A 278 11.71 -7.38 2.07
N PHE A 279 11.53 -6.74 0.93
CA PHE A 279 10.29 -6.09 0.51
C PHE A 279 10.01 -6.54 -0.91
N SER A 280 8.78 -6.92 -1.22
CA SER A 280 8.43 -7.36 -2.56
C SER A 280 7.02 -6.91 -2.90
N ALA A 281 6.81 -6.41 -4.12
CA ALA A 281 5.53 -5.84 -4.52
C ALA A 281 4.98 -6.59 -5.73
N HIS A 282 3.69 -6.91 -5.67
CA HIS A 282 2.94 -7.40 -6.82
C HIS A 282 1.80 -6.45 -7.17
N TYR A 283 1.89 -5.79 -8.32
CA TYR A 283 0.92 -4.83 -8.85
C TYR A 283 0.40 -5.32 -10.20
N PRO A 284 -0.74 -6.04 -10.25
CA PRO A 284 -1.22 -6.71 -11.45
C PRO A 284 -1.46 -5.78 -12.65
N VAL A 285 -1.35 -6.32 -13.87
CA VAL A 285 -1.77 -5.60 -15.09
C VAL A 285 -3.29 -5.44 -15.11
N ILE A 286 -3.75 -4.25 -15.49
CA ILE A 286 -5.17 -4.01 -15.80
C ILE A 286 -5.52 -4.67 -17.14
N PRO A 287 -6.54 -5.55 -17.20
CA PRO A 287 -6.94 -6.17 -18.46
C PRO A 287 -7.39 -5.12 -19.49
N PRO A 288 -6.92 -5.19 -20.75
CA PRO A 288 -7.31 -4.24 -21.80
C PRO A 288 -8.82 -4.22 -22.10
N SER A 289 -9.52 -5.31 -21.77
CA SER A 289 -10.95 -5.50 -22.04
C SER A 289 -11.87 -4.89 -20.97
N ALA A 290 -11.33 -4.32 -19.90
CA ALA A 290 -12.15 -3.66 -18.89
C ALA A 290 -12.61 -2.30 -19.44
N SER A 291 -13.92 -2.09 -19.57
CA SER A 291 -14.49 -0.81 -20.00
C SER A 291 -15.62 -0.38 -19.05
N PRO A 292 -15.54 0.80 -18.41
CA PRO A 292 -14.34 1.64 -18.36
C PRO A 292 -13.20 0.89 -17.66
N ALA A 293 -11.97 1.02 -18.17
CA ALA A 293 -10.81 0.36 -17.56
C ALA A 293 -10.65 0.89 -16.14
N PRO A 294 -10.62 0.03 -15.10
CA PRO A 294 -10.30 0.49 -13.77
C PRO A 294 -8.90 1.09 -13.83
N THR A 295 -8.76 2.33 -13.37
CA THR A 295 -7.46 3.02 -13.36
C THR A 295 -6.52 2.43 -12.31
N SER A 296 -7.06 1.68 -11.35
CA SER A 296 -6.31 1.11 -10.22
C SER A 296 -6.57 -0.39 -10.04
N VAL A 297 -5.58 -1.09 -9.50
CA VAL A 297 -5.63 -2.51 -9.11
C VAL A 297 -5.40 -2.69 -7.62
N VAL A 298 -5.74 -3.88 -7.11
CA VAL A 298 -5.34 -4.31 -5.78
C VAL A 298 -3.89 -4.80 -5.86
N GLY A 299 -2.98 -4.04 -5.28
CA GLY A 299 -1.58 -4.43 -5.11
C GLY A 299 -1.38 -5.23 -3.82
N VAL A 300 -0.34 -6.06 -3.81
CA VAL A 300 0.11 -6.77 -2.61
C VAL A 300 1.56 -6.41 -2.37
N GLN A 301 1.86 -5.91 -1.17
CA GLN A 301 3.22 -5.65 -0.71
C GLN A 301 3.54 -6.67 0.38
N PHE A 302 4.60 -7.43 0.15
CA PHE A 302 5.13 -8.42 1.07
C PHE A 302 6.39 -7.89 1.72
N THR A 303 6.56 -8.17 3.00
CA THR A 303 7.80 -7.96 3.73
C THR A 303 8.11 -9.24 4.48
N THR A 304 9.30 -9.35 5.07
CA THR A 304 9.69 -10.52 5.89
C THR A 304 8.79 -10.79 7.11
N VAL A 305 7.81 -9.92 7.40
CA VAL A 305 6.92 -10.02 8.57
C VAL A 305 5.46 -9.67 8.32
N ILE A 306 5.14 -8.90 7.28
CA ILE A 306 3.80 -8.34 7.04
C ILE A 306 3.47 -8.38 5.56
N VAL A 307 2.23 -8.80 5.27
CA VAL A 307 1.58 -8.61 3.97
C VAL A 307 0.63 -7.41 4.06
N ASN A 308 0.63 -6.56 3.04
CA ASN A 308 -0.29 -5.44 2.93
C ASN A 308 -0.99 -5.46 1.58
N PHE A 309 -2.22 -4.96 1.56
CA PHE A 309 -2.95 -4.67 0.34
C PHE A 309 -2.95 -3.18 0.07
N THR A 310 -2.78 -2.79 -1.18
CA THR A 310 -2.76 -1.39 -1.60
C THR A 310 -3.67 -1.15 -2.79
N LYS A 311 -4.12 0.09 -2.98
CA LYS A 311 -4.67 0.50 -4.27
C LYS A 311 -3.52 1.07 -5.08
N THR A 312 -3.25 0.47 -6.22
CA THR A 312 -2.09 0.83 -7.05
C THR A 312 -2.56 1.24 -8.44
N THR A 313 -2.05 2.36 -8.94
CA THR A 313 -2.38 2.95 -10.24
C THR A 313 -1.10 3.08 -11.04
N ARG A 314 -1.11 2.66 -12.30
CA ARG A 314 0.03 2.86 -13.18
C ARG A 314 0.15 4.35 -13.53
N ASN A 315 1.32 4.95 -13.32
CA ASN A 315 1.52 6.39 -13.45
C ASN A 315 2.01 6.81 -14.86
N ASN A 316 1.28 6.42 -15.90
CA ASN A 316 1.66 6.79 -17.27
C ASN A 316 1.43 8.28 -17.60
N ALA A 317 0.51 8.92 -16.88
CA ALA A 317 0.08 10.29 -17.15
C ALA A 317 0.94 11.34 -16.42
N GLU A 318 1.92 10.90 -15.62
CA GLU A 318 2.73 11.77 -14.74
C GLU A 318 1.88 12.67 -13.82
N THR A 319 0.69 12.19 -13.44
CA THR A 319 -0.25 12.93 -12.60
C THR A 319 -0.04 12.56 -11.14
N GLY A 320 0.21 13.54 -10.25
CA GLY A 320 0.33 13.29 -8.81
C GLY A 320 1.30 14.22 -8.08
N LEU A 321 1.47 13.96 -6.79
CA LEU A 321 2.54 14.53 -5.95
C LEU A 321 3.85 13.83 -6.32
N ARG A 322 4.73 14.55 -7.01
CA ARG A 322 5.96 13.99 -7.55
C ARG A 322 7.18 14.41 -6.73
N SER A 323 8.09 13.48 -6.50
CA SER A 323 9.42 13.83 -5.99
C SER A 323 10.15 14.73 -6.98
N GLU A 324 10.81 15.77 -6.49
CA GLU A 324 11.64 16.67 -7.30
C GLU A 324 12.78 15.93 -8.02
N LEU A 325 13.17 14.75 -7.53
CA LEU A 325 14.22 13.90 -8.11
C LEU A 325 13.69 12.89 -9.14
N GLY A 326 12.36 12.72 -9.21
CA GLY A 326 11.73 11.76 -10.11
C GLY A 326 11.67 12.29 -11.54
N LYS A 327 12.33 11.60 -12.47
CA LYS A 327 12.32 11.86 -13.93
C LYS A 327 11.17 11.21 -14.67
N ARG A 328 10.65 10.07 -14.20
CA ARG A 328 9.47 9.39 -14.79
C ARG A 328 8.71 8.56 -13.77
N GLY A 329 7.39 8.68 -13.74
CA GLY A 329 6.53 7.86 -12.89
C GLY A 329 6.32 6.44 -13.43
N ILE A 330 6.28 5.45 -12.53
CA ILE A 330 5.96 4.05 -12.84
C ILE A 330 4.62 3.69 -12.18
N TYR A 331 4.52 3.86 -10.87
CA TYR A 331 3.32 3.56 -10.08
C TYR A 331 3.03 4.65 -9.05
N VAL A 332 1.74 4.84 -8.77
CA VAL A 332 1.24 5.50 -7.57
C VAL A 332 0.56 4.46 -6.70
N VAL A 333 0.90 4.45 -5.41
CA VAL A 333 0.32 3.55 -4.41
C VAL A 333 -0.43 4.41 -3.39
N GLU A 334 -1.74 4.27 -3.38
CA GLU A 334 -2.64 5.00 -2.49
C GLU A 334 -2.85 4.20 -1.20
N LEU A 335 -2.43 4.78 -0.08
CA LEU A 335 -2.48 4.17 1.24
C LEU A 335 -3.68 4.74 2.00
N MET A 336 -4.87 4.21 1.72
CA MET A 336 -6.12 4.81 2.22
C MET A 336 -6.31 4.62 3.71
N PHE A 337 -6.91 5.61 4.38
CA PHE A 337 -7.24 5.54 5.80
C PHE A 337 -8.14 4.34 6.11
N TRP A 338 -9.20 4.10 5.32
CA TRP A 338 -10.14 3.00 5.53
C TRP A 338 -9.66 1.64 5.03
N ASN A 339 -8.40 1.52 4.59
CA ASN A 339 -7.80 0.24 4.30
C ASN A 339 -7.19 -0.35 5.58
N PRO A 340 -7.84 -1.33 6.24
CA PRO A 340 -7.29 -1.97 7.44
C PRO A 340 -6.14 -2.94 7.12
N CYS A 341 -5.93 -3.27 5.84
CA CYS A 341 -4.90 -4.19 5.37
C CYS A 341 -3.61 -3.46 4.94
N HIS A 342 -3.40 -2.21 5.38
CA HIS A 342 -2.15 -1.49 5.19
C HIS A 342 -1.79 -0.71 6.45
N MET A 343 -0.54 -0.79 6.93
CA MET A 343 -0.15 -0.26 8.25
C MET A 343 0.00 1.26 8.34
N VAL A 344 0.22 1.92 7.21
CA VAL A 344 0.33 3.38 7.11
C VAL A 344 -0.77 3.96 6.21
N THR A 345 -0.94 5.29 6.29
CA THR A 345 -1.90 6.07 5.50
C THR A 345 -1.17 7.20 4.80
N GLY A 346 -1.50 7.51 3.54
CA GLY A 346 -0.81 8.50 2.73
C GLY A 346 -0.65 8.07 1.27
N TYR A 347 0.46 8.47 0.66
CA TYR A 347 0.76 8.25 -0.75
C TYR A 347 2.20 7.83 -0.94
N VAL A 348 2.43 6.98 -1.94
CA VAL A 348 3.76 6.54 -2.33
C VAL A 348 3.85 6.52 -3.84
N GLU A 349 5.00 6.87 -4.39
CA GLU A 349 5.28 6.70 -5.81
C GLU A 349 6.41 5.69 -6.05
N VAL A 350 6.50 5.17 -7.26
CA VAL A 350 7.68 4.48 -7.78
C VAL A 350 8.12 5.24 -9.02
N ASN A 351 9.33 5.79 -9.01
CA ASN A 351 9.83 6.67 -10.06
C ASN A 351 11.20 6.22 -10.58
N VAL A 352 11.54 6.56 -11.81
CA VAL A 352 12.92 6.59 -12.29
C VAL A 352 13.51 7.96 -11.97
N GLN A 353 14.72 8.01 -11.42
CA GLN A 353 15.45 9.26 -11.12
C GLN A 353 16.22 9.78 -12.33
N HIS A 354 16.61 11.06 -12.28
CA HIS A 354 17.43 11.68 -13.32
C HIS A 354 18.81 11.04 -13.51
N ASP A 355 19.35 10.40 -12.47
CA ASP A 355 20.62 9.68 -12.49
C ASP A 355 20.47 8.21 -12.93
N GLY A 356 19.25 7.76 -13.28
CA GLY A 356 18.97 6.38 -13.68
C GLY A 356 18.73 5.41 -12.52
N GLY A 357 18.56 5.90 -11.29
CA GLY A 357 18.08 5.10 -10.16
C GLY A 357 16.56 4.88 -10.16
N VAL A 358 16.06 3.99 -9.30
CA VAL A 358 14.63 3.89 -8.95
C VAL A 358 14.42 4.52 -7.59
N GLU A 359 13.41 5.35 -7.47
CA GLU A 359 13.00 6.03 -6.24
C GLU A 359 11.63 5.54 -5.78
N HIS A 360 11.41 5.56 -4.48
CA HIS A 360 10.15 5.24 -3.84
C HIS A 360 9.84 6.28 -2.74
N PRO A 361 9.44 7.51 -3.13
CA PRO A 361 9.14 8.56 -2.18
C PRO A 361 7.77 8.30 -1.53
N MET A 362 7.70 8.51 -0.22
CA MET A 362 6.54 8.23 0.61
C MET A 362 6.14 9.49 1.38
N TRP A 363 4.86 9.84 1.33
CA TRP A 363 4.25 10.90 2.14
C TRP A 363 3.15 10.30 3.00
N CYS A 364 3.51 9.86 4.20
CA CYS A 364 2.57 9.20 5.12
C CYS A 364 2.18 10.09 6.29
N PHE A 365 0.93 9.95 6.74
CA PHE A 365 0.43 10.61 7.93
C PHE A 365 0.78 9.79 9.17
N THR A 366 1.52 10.40 10.09
CA THR A 366 1.80 9.80 11.39
C THR A 366 1.82 10.84 12.50
N GLY A 367 1.65 10.37 13.75
CA GLY A 367 1.74 11.18 14.94
C GLY A 367 3.17 11.60 15.29
N GLU A 368 3.31 12.35 16.38
CA GLU A 368 4.61 12.68 16.99
C GLU A 368 5.06 11.59 17.99
N ASN A 369 4.40 10.43 18.01
CA ASN A 369 4.64 9.33 18.95
C ASN A 369 5.75 8.39 18.47
N TYR A 370 6.38 7.67 19.40
CA TYR A 370 7.53 6.82 19.12
C TYR A 370 7.18 5.68 18.16
N TRP A 371 6.14 4.91 18.48
CA TRP A 371 5.83 3.68 17.75
C TRP A 371 5.39 3.95 16.32
N GLY A 372 4.58 4.99 16.10
CA GLY A 372 4.15 5.40 14.76
C GLY A 372 5.33 5.69 13.83
N ASN A 373 6.24 6.53 14.29
CA ASN A 373 7.46 6.87 13.55
C ASN A 373 8.42 5.68 13.42
N ARG A 374 8.51 4.80 14.43
CA ARG A 374 9.33 3.59 14.37
C ARG A 374 8.82 2.59 13.33
N PHE A 375 7.52 2.35 13.27
CA PHE A 375 6.92 1.49 12.24
C PHE A 375 7.16 2.06 10.85
N TYR A 376 6.96 3.37 10.67
CA TYR A 376 7.25 4.01 9.38
C TYR A 376 8.73 3.87 9.01
N LYS A 377 9.66 4.14 9.94
CA LYS A 377 11.10 4.00 9.68
C LYS A 377 11.51 2.56 9.37
N ASN A 378 10.84 1.56 9.93
CA ASN A 378 11.13 0.16 9.59
C ASN A 378 10.71 -0.16 8.15
N ILE A 379 9.56 0.33 7.70
CA ILE A 379 9.16 0.24 6.28
C ILE A 379 10.20 0.94 5.40
N ASP A 380 10.66 2.10 5.87
CA ASP A 380 11.68 2.88 5.17
C ASP A 380 12.99 2.08 4.94
N ASN A 381 13.43 1.33 5.95
CA ASN A 381 14.65 0.53 5.84
C ASN A 381 14.52 -0.71 4.96
N LEU A 382 13.32 -1.30 4.82
CA LEU A 382 13.14 -2.55 4.06
C LEU A 382 13.36 -2.35 2.55
N PHE A 383 12.97 -1.19 2.00
CA PHE A 383 13.14 -0.91 0.58
C PHE A 383 14.59 -0.68 0.16
N TRP A 384 15.42 -0.13 1.05
CA TRP A 384 16.86 0.06 0.79
C TRP A 384 17.57 -1.23 0.38
N ARG A 385 17.03 -2.38 0.80
CA ARG A 385 17.55 -3.71 0.46
C ARG A 385 16.99 -4.26 -0.87
N TYR A 386 15.80 -3.83 -1.29
CA TYR A 386 15.14 -4.23 -2.54
C TYR A 386 15.75 -3.60 -3.79
N ALA A 387 16.06 -2.31 -3.69
CA ALA A 387 16.38 -1.43 -4.79
C ALA A 387 17.54 -1.94 -5.70
N PRO A 388 18.72 -2.33 -5.17
CA PRO A 388 19.85 -2.80 -5.98
C PRO A 388 19.56 -4.07 -6.79
N GLN A 389 18.60 -4.89 -6.34
CA GLN A 389 18.31 -6.20 -6.93
C GLN A 389 17.50 -6.07 -8.23
N CYS A 390 16.66 -5.04 -8.38
CA CYS A 390 15.98 -4.71 -9.64
C CYS A 390 16.95 -4.38 -10.78
N GLY A 391 18.11 -3.80 -10.48
CA GLY A 391 19.18 -3.58 -11.46
C GLY A 391 19.90 -4.87 -11.87
N GLY A 392 20.19 -5.74 -10.90
CA GLY A 392 20.79 -7.05 -11.15
C GLY A 392 19.90 -7.97 -12.00
N TYR A 393 18.59 -7.94 -11.75
CA TYR A 393 17.60 -8.68 -12.52
C TYR A 393 17.64 -8.33 -14.01
N PHE A 394 17.64 -7.03 -14.35
CA PHE A 394 17.66 -6.60 -15.75
C PHE A 394 18.98 -6.91 -16.45
N LYS A 395 20.13 -6.69 -15.78
CA LYS A 395 21.45 -7.02 -16.32
C LYS A 395 21.56 -8.50 -16.74
N THR A 396 20.76 -9.37 -16.14
CA THR A 396 20.74 -10.80 -16.42
C THR A 396 19.79 -11.17 -17.57
N HIS A 397 18.71 -10.40 -17.82
CA HIS A 397 17.61 -10.82 -18.71
C HIS A 397 17.36 -9.93 -19.93
N GLY A 398 17.99 -8.75 -20.01
CA GLY A 398 17.89 -7.85 -21.17
C GLY A 398 16.47 -7.34 -21.44
N ASP A 399 16.27 -6.76 -22.63
CA ASP A 399 14.98 -6.24 -23.08
C ASP A 399 13.99 -7.40 -23.31
N ALA A 400 13.27 -7.82 -22.26
CA ALA A 400 12.01 -8.51 -22.48
C ALA A 400 11.08 -7.56 -23.25
N ASP A 401 10.35 -8.06 -24.25
CA ASP A 401 9.36 -7.31 -25.05
C ASP A 401 8.23 -6.78 -24.14
N ILE A 402 8.53 -5.68 -23.44
CA ILE A 402 7.63 -5.01 -22.54
C ILE A 402 7.13 -3.81 -23.28
N ASP A 403 5.88 -3.89 -23.76
CA ASP A 403 5.17 -2.74 -24.27
C ASP A 403 5.06 -1.66 -23.17
N VAL A 404 5.97 -0.70 -23.21
CA VAL A 404 6.06 0.43 -22.28
C VAL A 404 4.98 1.48 -22.58
N SER A 405 4.31 1.39 -23.74
CA SER A 405 3.41 2.42 -24.26
C SER A 405 1.99 2.41 -23.67
N ARG A 406 1.66 1.40 -22.85
CA ARG A 406 0.30 1.21 -22.30
C ARG A 406 0.30 0.86 -20.84
#